data_AF-A0A817M920-F1
#
_entry.id   AF-A0A817M920-F1
#
_cell.length_a   1.000
_cell.length_b   1.000
_cell.length_c   1.000
_cell.angle_alpha   90.00
_cell.angle_beta   90.00
_cell.angle_gamma   90.00
#
_symmetry.space_group_name_H-M   'P 1'
#
loop_
_entity.id
_entity.type
_entity.pdbx_description
1 polymer ?
#
loop_
_entity_poly.entity_id
_entity_poly.type
_entity_poly.pdbx_seq_one_letter_code
_entity_poly.pdbx_strand_id
1 'polypeptide(L)'
;MKIITIICRQINQSSRTHLLSLNILQIDEGTKTSTVLNNAENETDINQENYFNDSIANDSISQLPLPINASIPSEDTEALKKKLDEIDEENNKVKERLAQAEIEVASLLSFYDDVKEKNPTELEERKREIDIMRLEQEEKEQKWLQIEKQIKQEYEEEIQSHAQNMFVIIKEVTPLNEKQKGLEKRMQTLKRIEKTIKNCEYSDFHSQIMLDFILPKFDLLINYIKESVPNIDEYFIDKIPKLTFVEVNGDTYAITLRGFPDHNTAFEAVRDRLFNLSNSVKSAKEFYQRDIN
;
A
#
# COMPACT_ATOMS: atom_id res chain seq x y z
N MET A 1 14.88 28.96 4.54
CA MET A 1 14.24 28.00 5.45
C MET A 1 12.74 27.75 5.24
N LYS A 2 11.97 28.59 4.53
CA LYS A 2 10.52 28.36 4.33
C LYS A 2 10.14 27.35 3.22
N ILE A 3 11.05 27.04 2.30
CA ILE A 3 10.78 26.17 1.13
C ILE A 3 10.84 24.67 1.51
N ILE A 4 11.75 24.30 2.42
CA ILE A 4 11.89 22.91 2.89
C ILE A 4 10.64 22.45 3.66
N THR A 5 9.97 23.36 4.39
CA THR A 5 8.73 23.04 5.12
C THR A 5 7.54 22.78 4.20
N ILE A 6 7.53 23.33 2.98
CA ILE A 6 6.45 23.12 2.00
C ILE A 6 6.61 21.75 1.33
N ILE A 7 7.83 21.36 0.98
CA ILE A 7 8.11 20.05 0.36
C ILE A 7 7.81 18.90 1.34
N CYS A 8 8.16 19.03 2.62
CA CYS A 8 7.81 18.01 3.63
C CYS A 8 6.29 17.90 3.88
N ARG A 9 5.51 18.97 3.67
CA ARG A 9 4.04 18.93 3.77
C ARG A 9 3.40 18.25 2.56
N GLN A 10 3.95 18.45 1.37
CA GLN A 10 3.44 17.86 0.13
C GLN A 10 3.67 16.34 0.09
N ILE A 11 4.85 15.88 0.53
CA ILE A 11 5.18 14.44 0.61
C ILE A 11 4.29 13.72 1.62
N ASN A 12 4.01 14.34 2.77
CA ASN A 12 3.16 13.75 3.82
C ASN A 12 1.67 13.68 3.43
N GLN A 13 1.22 14.50 2.47
CA GLN A 13 -0.14 14.41 1.92
C GLN A 13 -0.27 13.30 0.87
N SER A 14 0.74 13.08 0.00
CA SER A 14 0.72 11.98 -0.97
C SER A 14 0.83 10.59 -0.34
N SER A 15 1.57 10.43 0.77
CA SER A 15 1.64 9.14 1.47
C SER A 15 0.32 8.76 2.17
N ARG A 16 -0.51 9.75 2.54
CA ARG A 16 -1.82 9.50 3.17
C ARG A 16 -2.90 9.08 2.17
N THR A 17 -2.83 9.54 0.92
CA THR A 17 -3.78 9.12 -0.13
C THR A 17 -3.49 7.72 -0.65
N HIS A 18 -2.23 7.29 -0.66
CA HIS A 18 -1.87 5.90 -1.06
C HIS A 18 -2.17 4.83 0.00
N LEU A 19 -2.22 5.18 1.29
CA LEU A 19 -2.59 4.23 2.34
C LEU A 19 -4.10 4.00 2.46
N LEU A 20 -4.94 4.86 1.86
CA LEU A 20 -6.39 4.68 1.85
C LEU A 20 -6.89 3.83 0.68
N SER A 21 -6.06 3.55 -0.34
CA SER A 21 -6.42 2.66 -1.45
C SER A 21 -6.05 1.19 -1.25
N LEU A 22 -5.53 0.82 -0.07
CA LEU A 22 -5.06 -0.55 0.23
C LEU A 22 -5.91 -1.30 1.27
N ASN A 23 -7.16 -0.87 1.48
CA ASN A 23 -8.17 -1.65 2.17
C ASN A 23 -9.42 -1.76 1.30
N ILE A 24 -9.57 -2.90 0.62
CA ILE A 24 -10.73 -3.80 0.62
C ILE A 24 -10.41 -4.88 -0.41
N LEU A 25 -9.83 -5.98 0.06
CA LEU A 25 -10.00 -7.29 -0.55
C LEU A 25 -10.01 -8.29 0.60
N GLN A 26 -11.23 -8.57 1.05
CA GLN A 26 -11.55 -9.70 1.92
C GLN A 26 -11.00 -10.96 1.25
N ILE A 27 -10.11 -11.65 1.95
CA ILE A 27 -9.71 -13.01 1.61
C ILE A 27 -10.78 -13.91 2.20
N ASP A 28 -11.66 -14.42 1.32
CA ASP A 28 -12.50 -15.57 1.59
C ASP A 28 -11.75 -16.82 1.11
N GLU A 29 -11.75 -17.85 1.95
CA GLU A 29 -11.03 -19.11 1.74
C GLU A 29 -11.70 -19.97 0.65
N GLY A 30 -10.93 -20.52 -0.30
CA GLY A 30 -11.50 -21.53 -1.20
C GLY A 30 -10.71 -21.92 -2.45
N THR A 31 -9.69 -22.77 -2.30
CA THR A 31 -9.27 -23.84 -3.24
C THR A 31 -8.83 -23.55 -4.69
N LYS A 32 -7.57 -23.96 -4.94
CA LYS A 32 -7.03 -24.78 -6.06
C LYS A 32 -6.53 -24.12 -7.36
N THR A 33 -5.18 -24.11 -7.42
CA THR A 33 -4.25 -24.59 -8.49
C THR A 33 -4.10 -23.85 -9.82
N SER A 34 -2.82 -23.46 -10.08
CA SER A 34 -2.02 -23.60 -11.33
C SER A 34 -2.59 -23.01 -12.63
N THR A 35 -1.87 -22.27 -13.47
CA THR A 35 -0.46 -22.35 -13.89
C THR A 35 -0.17 -21.19 -14.87
N VAL A 36 1.10 -20.74 -14.90
CA VAL A 36 1.84 -20.19 -16.06
C VAL A 36 1.29 -18.92 -16.74
N LEU A 37 2.00 -17.80 -16.55
CA LEU A 37 2.05 -16.71 -17.52
C LEU A 37 3.52 -16.53 -17.96
N ASN A 38 3.76 -16.91 -19.20
CA ASN A 38 4.97 -16.60 -19.95
C ASN A 38 4.93 -15.15 -20.44
N ASN A 39 6.13 -14.58 -20.46
CA ASN A 39 6.50 -13.32 -21.07
C ASN A 39 5.97 -13.16 -22.50
N ALA A 40 5.49 -11.96 -22.83
CA ALA A 40 5.45 -11.45 -24.19
C ALA A 40 6.17 -10.10 -24.20
N GLU A 41 7.26 -10.09 -24.95
CA GLU A 41 8.18 -8.97 -25.17
C GLU A 41 7.53 -7.92 -26.08
N ASN A 42 7.87 -6.66 -25.81
CA ASN A 42 7.57 -5.51 -26.64
C ASN A 42 8.52 -5.47 -27.84
N GLU A 43 7.98 -5.52 -29.06
CA GLU A 43 8.66 -5.07 -30.27
C GLU A 43 7.93 -3.84 -30.81
N THR A 44 8.61 -2.69 -30.81
CA THR A 44 8.31 -1.59 -31.74
C THR A 44 9.61 -1.08 -32.30
N ASP A 45 9.97 -1.69 -33.43
CA ASP A 45 10.99 -1.25 -34.37
C ASP A 45 10.44 -0.06 -35.18
N ILE A 46 11.06 1.11 -35.05
CA ILE A 46 10.89 2.23 -35.98
C ILE A 46 12.29 2.73 -36.33
N ASN A 47 12.85 2.18 -37.41
CA ASN A 47 13.99 2.75 -38.11
C ASN A 47 13.49 3.60 -39.28
N GLN A 48 13.71 4.90 -39.18
CA GLN A 48 13.65 5.86 -40.28
C GLN A 48 15.05 5.98 -40.89
N GLU A 49 15.23 5.55 -42.14
CA GLU A 49 16.33 6.00 -43.00
C GLU A 49 16.04 5.63 -44.47
N ASN A 50 16.59 6.43 -45.39
CA ASN A 50 16.54 6.33 -46.86
C ASN A 50 15.47 7.16 -47.59
N TYR A 51 15.66 8.48 -47.55
CA TYR A 51 15.28 9.38 -48.65
C TYR A 51 16.52 9.69 -49.51
N PHE A 52 16.34 9.64 -50.83
CA PHE A 52 17.24 10.06 -51.92
C PHE A 52 18.48 9.22 -52.25
N ASN A 53 18.38 8.46 -53.36
CA ASN A 53 19.41 8.46 -54.39
C ASN A 53 18.83 8.07 -55.77
N ASP A 54 19.02 9.00 -56.70
CA ASP A 54 19.04 8.99 -58.17
C ASP A 54 18.73 7.72 -58.96
N SER A 55 17.95 7.89 -60.04
CA SER A 55 18.41 7.61 -61.41
C SER A 55 17.26 7.84 -62.41
N ILE A 56 17.29 8.98 -63.13
CA ILE A 56 16.50 9.19 -64.34
C ILE A 56 17.08 8.27 -65.41
N ALA A 57 16.44 7.12 -65.59
CA ALA A 57 16.72 6.19 -66.67
C ALA A 57 16.05 6.67 -67.96
N ASN A 58 16.81 6.62 -69.04
CA ASN A 58 16.44 6.86 -70.43
C ASN A 58 15.12 6.18 -70.83
N ASP A 59 14.09 6.97 -71.09
CA ASP A 59 12.94 6.51 -71.86
C ASP A 59 13.29 6.46 -73.35
N SER A 60 13.57 5.24 -73.80
CA SER A 60 13.60 4.84 -75.19
C SER A 60 12.16 4.89 -75.72
N ILE A 61 11.81 5.96 -76.45
CA ILE A 61 10.55 6.00 -77.20
C ILE A 61 10.73 5.20 -78.49
N SER A 62 9.94 4.13 -78.53
CA SER A 62 9.76 3.16 -79.58
C SER A 62 9.53 3.76 -80.96
N GLN A 63 10.15 3.10 -81.93
CA GLN A 63 9.92 3.18 -83.37
C GLN A 63 8.43 3.06 -83.71
N LEU A 64 7.92 4.02 -84.48
CA LEU A 64 6.66 3.90 -85.23
C LEU A 64 6.98 3.72 -86.72
N PRO A 65 6.25 2.87 -87.46
CA PRO A 65 6.58 2.49 -88.82
C PRO A 65 6.16 3.57 -89.84
N LEU A 66 6.96 3.71 -90.88
CA LEU A 66 6.67 4.45 -92.11
C LEU A 66 5.44 3.87 -92.83
N PRO A 67 4.48 4.71 -93.29
CA PRO A 67 3.69 4.42 -94.47
C PRO A 67 4.25 5.16 -95.69
N ILE A 68 4.40 4.37 -96.75
CA ILE A 68 4.75 4.77 -98.11
C ILE A 68 3.52 5.39 -98.80
N ASN A 69 3.78 6.40 -99.64
CA ASN A 69 2.94 6.96 -100.72
C ASN A 69 1.68 7.77 -100.38
N ALA A 70 1.76 9.10 -100.62
CA ALA A 70 0.70 9.85 -101.28
C ALA A 70 1.29 11.10 -101.98
N SER A 71 0.91 11.27 -103.25
CA SER A 71 1.30 12.36 -104.16
C SER A 71 1.11 13.76 -103.56
N ILE A 72 2.11 14.62 -103.74
CA ILE A 72 2.06 16.06 -103.49
C ILE A 72 1.36 16.75 -104.67
N PRO A 73 0.22 17.44 -104.47
CA PRO A 73 -0.34 18.36 -105.46
C PRO A 73 0.49 19.64 -105.51
N SER A 74 0.76 20.07 -106.74
CA SER A 74 1.52 21.25 -107.13
C SER A 74 0.65 22.52 -106.99
N GLU A 75 0.53 23.04 -105.78
CA GLU A 75 0.05 24.40 -105.48
C GLU A 75 0.40 24.70 -104.01
N ASP A 76 1.28 25.68 -103.74
CA ASP A 76 1.63 26.29 -102.42
C ASP A 76 3.15 26.54 -102.18
N THR A 77 3.94 26.80 -103.23
CA THR A 77 5.36 27.17 -103.07
C THR A 77 5.56 28.57 -102.48
N GLU A 78 4.58 29.47 -102.57
CA GLU A 78 4.65 30.83 -102.03
C GLU A 78 4.24 30.90 -100.54
N ALA A 79 3.23 30.11 -100.14
CA ALA A 79 2.83 29.95 -98.74
C ALA A 79 3.88 29.21 -97.91
N LEU A 80 4.57 28.23 -98.51
CA LEU A 80 5.71 27.55 -97.88
C LEU A 80 6.91 28.47 -97.66
N LYS A 81 7.18 29.41 -98.58
CA LYS A 81 8.29 30.35 -98.46
C LYS A 81 8.05 31.40 -97.38
N LYS A 82 6.83 31.93 -97.28
CA LYS A 82 6.43 32.82 -96.18
C LYS A 82 6.48 32.11 -94.82
N LYS A 83 6.01 30.86 -94.74
CA LYS A 83 6.16 30.05 -93.52
C LYS A 83 7.62 29.74 -93.20
N LEU A 84 8.49 29.58 -94.20
CA LEU A 84 9.92 29.38 -93.98
C LEU A 84 10.58 30.65 -93.42
N ASP A 85 10.24 31.83 -93.94
CA ASP A 85 10.74 33.11 -93.42
C ASP A 85 10.21 33.38 -91.99
N GLU A 86 8.94 33.05 -91.70
CA GLU A 86 8.37 33.11 -90.34
C GLU A 86 9.06 32.13 -89.38
N ILE A 87 9.36 30.91 -89.84
CA ILE A 87 10.13 29.91 -89.06
C ILE A 87 11.56 30.38 -88.83
N ASP A 88 12.20 31.02 -89.81
CA ASP A 88 13.56 31.56 -89.65
C ASP A 88 13.60 32.76 -88.69
N GLU A 89 12.57 33.63 -88.72
CA GLU A 89 12.43 34.71 -87.75
C GLU A 89 12.15 34.18 -86.33
N GLU A 90 11.29 33.16 -86.20
CA GLU A 90 11.00 32.52 -84.93
C GLU A 90 12.21 31.75 -84.39
N ASN A 91 12.97 31.08 -85.26
CA ASN A 91 14.24 30.43 -84.91
C ASN A 91 15.29 31.46 -84.44
N ASN A 92 15.34 32.63 -85.05
CA ASN A 92 16.24 33.71 -84.60
C ASN A 92 15.82 34.25 -83.23
N LYS A 93 14.51 34.43 -82.98
CA LYS A 93 13.98 34.82 -81.65
C LYS A 93 14.24 33.73 -80.60
N VAL A 94 14.11 32.46 -80.95
CA VAL A 94 14.44 31.34 -80.05
C VAL A 94 15.93 31.32 -79.73
N LYS A 95 16.80 31.55 -80.71
CA LYS A 95 18.26 31.67 -80.47
C LYS A 95 18.61 32.83 -79.54
N GLU A 96 17.95 33.97 -79.71
CA GLU A 96 18.15 35.14 -78.84
C GLU A 96 17.67 34.87 -77.40
N ARG A 97 16.51 34.21 -77.24
CA ARG A 97 16.02 33.78 -75.92
C ARG A 97 16.91 32.70 -75.28
N LEU A 98 17.46 31.78 -76.08
CA LEU A 98 18.40 30.77 -75.62
C LEU A 98 19.68 31.43 -75.12
N ALA A 99 20.25 32.37 -75.89
CA ALA A 99 21.43 33.13 -75.49
C ALA A 99 21.18 33.95 -74.21
N GLN A 100 20.01 34.57 -74.07
CA GLN A 100 19.62 35.29 -72.85
C GLN A 100 19.51 34.34 -71.64
N ALA A 101 18.89 33.17 -71.82
CA ALA A 101 18.78 32.16 -70.77
C ALA A 101 20.15 31.58 -70.38
N GLU A 102 21.05 31.37 -71.34
CA GLU A 102 22.44 30.94 -71.08
C GLU A 102 23.20 31.99 -70.25
N ILE A 103 23.00 33.28 -70.53
CA ILE A 103 23.58 34.38 -69.74
C ILE A 103 23.01 34.40 -68.31
N GLU A 104 21.70 34.21 -68.15
CA GLU A 104 21.06 34.17 -66.83
C GLU A 104 21.50 32.94 -66.02
N VAL A 105 21.59 31.77 -66.64
CA VAL A 105 22.10 30.55 -65.99
C VAL A 105 23.57 30.71 -65.60
N ALA A 106 24.40 31.30 -66.47
CA ALA A 106 25.80 31.60 -66.14
C ALA A 106 25.92 32.59 -64.97
N SER A 107 25.02 33.58 -64.88
CA SER A 107 24.96 34.54 -63.78
C SER A 107 24.53 33.88 -62.45
N LEU A 108 23.55 32.97 -62.49
CA LEU A 108 23.11 32.22 -61.31
C LEU A 108 24.15 31.22 -60.82
N LEU A 109 24.85 30.56 -61.75
CA LEU A 109 25.96 29.66 -61.44
C LEU A 109 27.11 30.43 -60.81
N SER A 110 27.48 31.60 -61.36
CA SER A 110 28.53 32.42 -60.75
C SER A 110 28.14 32.94 -59.36
N PHE A 111 26.86 33.27 -59.12
CA PHE A 111 26.37 33.62 -57.77
C PHE A 111 26.44 32.43 -56.79
N TYR A 112 26.09 31.23 -57.23
CA TYR A 112 26.17 30.03 -56.40
C TYR A 112 27.63 29.67 -56.07
N ASP A 113 28.52 29.79 -57.05
CA ASP A 113 29.95 29.60 -56.87
C ASP A 113 30.52 30.67 -55.92
N ASP A 114 30.11 31.94 -56.05
CA ASP A 114 30.49 33.03 -55.13
C ASP A 114 30.03 32.77 -53.69
N VAL A 115 28.81 32.25 -53.48
CA VAL A 115 28.27 31.91 -52.14
C VAL A 115 29.00 30.70 -51.56
N LYS A 116 29.32 29.71 -52.40
CA LYS A 116 30.05 28.50 -52.00
C LYS A 116 31.52 28.79 -51.69
N GLU A 117 32.13 29.72 -52.42
CA GLU A 117 33.54 30.11 -52.29
C GLU A 117 33.78 31.17 -51.22
N LYS A 118 32.80 32.03 -50.90
CA LYS A 118 32.89 33.02 -49.81
C LYS A 118 32.56 32.47 -48.41
N ASN A 119 31.86 31.34 -48.31
CA ASN A 119 31.45 30.75 -47.02
C ASN A 119 32.08 29.41 -46.58
N PRO A 120 33.23 28.93 -47.10
CA PRO A 120 33.81 27.68 -46.62
C PRO A 120 34.25 27.76 -45.16
N THR A 121 34.75 28.92 -44.72
CA THR A 121 35.13 29.16 -43.32
C THR A 121 33.93 29.17 -42.39
N GLU A 122 32.82 29.82 -42.78
CA GLU A 122 31.58 29.82 -42.01
C GLU A 122 30.97 28.42 -41.91
N LEU A 123 31.02 27.64 -43.00
CA LEU A 123 30.56 26.25 -43.01
C LEU A 123 31.38 25.35 -42.06
N GLU A 124 32.71 25.48 -42.07
CA GLU A 124 33.58 24.74 -41.16
C GLU A 124 33.44 25.20 -39.70
N GLU A 125 33.11 26.48 -39.44
CA GLU A 125 32.73 26.96 -38.11
C GLU A 125 31.41 26.36 -37.64
N ARG A 126 30.39 26.30 -38.51
CA ARG A 126 29.09 25.67 -38.19
C ARG A 126 29.19 24.18 -37.96
N LYS A 127 30.02 23.46 -38.72
CA LYS A 127 30.29 22.04 -38.47
C LYS A 127 30.92 21.81 -37.10
N ARG A 128 31.93 22.61 -36.74
CA ARG A 128 32.54 22.55 -35.40
C ARG A 128 31.53 22.84 -34.29
N GLU A 129 30.64 23.82 -34.50
CA GLU A 129 29.55 24.12 -33.55
C GLU A 129 28.60 22.92 -33.38
N ILE A 130 28.21 22.27 -34.47
CA ILE A 130 27.37 21.05 -34.44
C ILE A 130 28.07 19.91 -33.71
N ASP A 131 29.36 19.67 -33.98
CA ASP A 131 30.13 18.62 -33.31
C ASP A 131 30.25 18.88 -31.80
N ILE A 132 30.47 20.13 -31.39
CA ILE A 132 30.47 20.52 -29.97
C ILE A 132 29.10 20.26 -29.34
N MET A 133 28.01 20.69 -29.98
CA MET A 133 26.65 20.46 -29.47
C MET A 133 26.33 18.97 -29.35
N ARG A 134 26.78 18.14 -30.30
CA ARG A 134 26.60 16.69 -30.25
C ARG A 134 27.34 16.07 -29.07
N LEU A 135 28.61 16.46 -28.85
CA LEU A 135 29.39 15.99 -27.70
C LEU A 135 28.75 16.41 -26.36
N GLU A 136 28.25 17.64 -26.26
CA GLU A 136 27.52 18.10 -25.07
C GLU A 136 26.22 17.33 -24.83
N GLN A 137 25.51 16.95 -25.90
CA GLN A 137 24.30 16.13 -25.81
C GLN A 137 24.63 14.71 -25.34
N GLU A 138 25.64 14.08 -25.93
CA GLU A 138 26.11 12.75 -25.51
C GLU A 138 26.54 12.76 -24.03
N GLU A 139 27.22 13.80 -23.56
CA GLU A 139 27.58 13.96 -22.14
C GLU A 139 26.33 14.08 -21.24
N LYS A 140 25.32 14.85 -21.66
CA LYS A 140 24.05 14.99 -20.92
C LYS A 140 23.28 13.67 -20.85
N GLU A 141 23.23 12.92 -21.94
CA GLU A 141 22.58 11.61 -21.99
C GLU A 141 23.28 10.60 -21.06
N GLN A 142 24.62 10.59 -21.04
CA GLN A 142 25.37 9.75 -20.11
C GLN A 142 25.12 10.12 -18.64
N LYS A 143 25.08 11.42 -18.32
CA LYS A 143 24.73 11.90 -16.98
C LYS A 143 23.31 11.49 -16.58
N TRP A 144 22.35 11.61 -17.51
CA TRP A 144 20.98 11.21 -17.28
C TRP A 144 20.86 9.71 -16.98
N LEU A 145 21.55 8.88 -17.76
CA LEU A 145 21.56 7.42 -17.56
C LEU A 145 22.17 7.03 -16.20
N GLN A 146 23.23 7.73 -15.77
CA GLN A 146 23.83 7.51 -14.44
C GLN A 146 22.87 7.90 -13.32
N ILE A 147 22.19 9.04 -13.43
CA ILE A 147 21.17 9.48 -12.46
C ILE A 147 20.03 8.48 -12.41
N GLU A 148 19.52 8.02 -13.56
CA GLU A 148 18.45 7.04 -13.62
C GLU A 148 18.85 5.72 -12.93
N LYS A 149 20.08 5.27 -13.14
CA LYS A 149 20.61 4.07 -12.49
C LYS A 149 20.72 4.24 -10.97
N GLN A 150 21.19 5.41 -10.51
CA GLN A 150 21.27 5.72 -9.07
C GLN A 150 19.88 5.74 -8.43
N ILE A 151 18.91 6.43 -9.04
CA ILE A 151 17.54 6.49 -8.54
C ILE A 151 16.92 5.08 -8.45
N LYS A 152 17.10 4.24 -9.48
CA LYS A 152 16.59 2.86 -9.46
C LYS A 152 17.22 2.04 -8.33
N GLN A 153 18.52 2.20 -8.11
CA GLN A 153 19.22 1.50 -7.04
C GLN A 153 18.74 1.97 -5.66
N GLU A 154 18.66 3.28 -5.42
CA GLU A 154 18.16 3.84 -4.16
C GLU A 154 16.74 3.38 -3.84
N TYR A 155 15.86 3.36 -4.85
CA TYR A 155 14.48 2.89 -4.69
C TYR A 155 14.40 1.39 -4.35
N GLU A 156 15.24 0.57 -4.98
CA GLU A 156 15.32 -0.86 -4.68
C GLU A 156 15.84 -1.12 -3.25
N GLU A 157 16.88 -0.39 -2.83
CA GLU A 157 17.41 -0.47 -1.47
C GLU A 157 16.36 -0.02 -0.43
N GLU A 158 15.58 1.02 -0.74
CA GLU A 158 14.48 1.49 0.12
C GLU A 158 13.36 0.44 0.24
N ILE A 159 12.95 -0.18 -0.87
CA ILE A 159 11.96 -1.27 -0.86
C ILE A 159 12.46 -2.44 -0.01
N GLN A 160 13.72 -2.85 -0.18
CA GLN A 160 14.29 -3.96 0.57
C GLN A 160 14.39 -3.64 2.07
N SER A 161 14.83 -2.43 2.42
CA SER A 161 14.87 -1.98 3.81
C SER A 161 13.47 -1.92 4.42
N HIS A 162 12.49 -1.38 3.69
CA HIS A 162 11.11 -1.34 4.15
C HIS A 162 10.52 -2.75 4.35
N ALA A 163 10.76 -3.68 3.44
CA ALA A 163 10.32 -5.07 3.55
C ALA A 163 10.95 -5.77 4.77
N GLN A 164 12.24 -5.54 5.04
CA GLN A 164 12.91 -6.07 6.23
C GLN A 164 12.31 -5.49 7.51
N ASN A 165 12.08 -4.18 7.56
CA ASN A 165 11.45 -3.52 8.71
C ASN A 165 10.03 -4.07 8.96
N MET A 166 9.24 -4.23 7.90
CA MET A 166 7.90 -4.84 7.98
C MET A 166 7.96 -6.27 8.50
N PHE A 167 8.93 -7.07 8.05
CA PHE A 167 9.10 -8.44 8.53
C PHE A 167 9.43 -8.49 10.03
N VAL A 168 10.31 -7.61 10.52
CA VAL A 168 10.62 -7.49 11.95
C VAL A 168 9.37 -7.13 12.75
N ILE A 169 8.61 -6.13 12.30
CA ILE A 169 7.36 -5.70 12.97
C ILE A 169 6.35 -6.85 13.02
N ILE A 170 6.13 -7.57 11.90
CA ILE A 170 5.21 -8.70 11.86
C ILE A 170 5.63 -9.77 12.86
N LYS A 171 6.93 -10.11 12.89
CA LYS A 171 7.48 -11.12 13.81
C LYS A 171 7.26 -10.75 15.30
N GLU A 172 7.26 -9.47 15.63
CA GLU A 172 6.99 -8.98 17.00
C GLU A 172 5.48 -8.90 17.32
N VAL A 173 4.66 -8.49 16.36
CA VAL A 173 3.21 -8.27 16.57
C VAL A 173 2.45 -9.61 16.66
N THR A 174 2.81 -10.63 15.89
CA THR A 174 2.14 -11.94 15.91
C THR A 174 2.07 -12.58 17.30
N PRO A 175 3.18 -12.76 18.06
CA PRO A 175 3.11 -13.37 19.38
C PRO A 175 2.37 -12.50 20.42
N LEU A 176 2.38 -11.17 20.26
CA LEU A 176 1.60 -10.28 21.11
C LEU A 176 0.10 -10.46 20.89
N ASN A 177 -0.33 -10.59 19.64
CA ASN A 177 -1.73 -10.83 19.30
C ASN A 177 -2.22 -12.19 19.85
N GLU A 178 -1.39 -13.22 19.78
CA GLU A 178 -1.70 -14.53 20.38
C GLU A 178 -1.84 -14.46 21.90
N LYS A 179 -0.91 -13.75 22.57
CA LYS A 179 -0.98 -13.48 24.01
C LYS A 179 -2.27 -12.73 24.37
N GLN A 180 -2.63 -11.70 23.61
CA GLN A 180 -3.86 -10.94 23.82
C GLN A 180 -5.10 -11.86 23.71
N LYS A 181 -5.19 -12.67 22.67
CA LYS A 181 -6.27 -13.64 22.49
C LYS A 181 -6.34 -14.66 23.65
N GLY A 182 -5.19 -15.06 24.18
CA GLY A 182 -5.09 -15.90 25.37
C GLY A 182 -5.65 -15.22 26.62
N LEU A 183 -5.29 -13.95 26.85
CA LEU A 183 -5.79 -13.15 27.97
C LEU A 183 -7.31 -12.91 27.87
N GLU A 184 -7.83 -12.64 26.68
CA GLU A 184 -9.27 -12.48 26.45
C GLU A 184 -10.05 -13.75 26.80
N LYS A 185 -9.55 -14.93 26.37
CA LYS A 185 -10.14 -16.22 26.76
C LYS A 185 -10.10 -16.42 28.27
N ARG A 186 -8.96 -16.13 28.92
CA ARG A 186 -8.85 -16.22 30.39
C ARG A 186 -9.86 -15.30 31.07
N MET A 187 -10.00 -14.07 30.60
CA MET A 187 -10.97 -13.11 31.15
C MET A 187 -12.41 -13.58 30.96
N GLN A 188 -12.75 -14.19 29.83
CA GLN A 188 -14.08 -14.78 29.62
C GLN A 188 -14.35 -15.95 30.57
N THR A 189 -13.36 -16.82 30.80
CA THR A 189 -13.46 -17.91 31.78
C THR A 189 -13.66 -17.36 33.19
N LEU A 190 -12.88 -16.36 33.61
CA LEU A 190 -13.03 -15.71 34.91
C LEU A 190 -14.43 -15.08 35.06
N LYS A 191 -14.95 -14.41 34.03
CA LYS A 191 -16.33 -13.88 34.04
C LYS A 191 -17.39 -14.97 34.21
N ARG A 192 -17.18 -16.16 33.61
CA ARG A 192 -18.10 -17.30 33.80
C ARG A 192 -18.04 -17.83 35.23
N ILE A 193 -16.84 -17.96 35.79
CA ILE A 193 -16.64 -18.38 37.18
C ILE A 193 -17.23 -17.33 38.14
N GLU A 194 -17.06 -16.05 37.88
CA GLU A 194 -17.59 -14.96 38.70
C GLU A 194 -19.12 -15.03 38.83
N LYS A 195 -19.84 -15.47 37.78
CA LYS A 195 -21.30 -15.69 37.84
C LYS A 195 -21.72 -16.80 38.81
N THR A 196 -20.81 -17.70 39.17
CA THR A 196 -21.07 -18.76 40.16
C THR A 196 -20.92 -18.27 41.59
N ILE A 197 -20.24 -17.14 41.80
CA ILE A 197 -20.07 -16.52 43.11
C ILE A 197 -21.40 -15.88 43.50
N LYS A 198 -21.89 -16.24 44.69
CA LYS A 198 -23.15 -15.72 45.23
C LYS A 198 -22.93 -15.07 46.59
N ASN A 199 -23.82 -14.13 46.90
CA ASN A 199 -24.01 -13.63 48.26
C ASN A 199 -25.14 -14.45 48.88
N CYS A 200 -24.85 -15.17 49.95
CA CYS A 200 -25.86 -15.85 50.75
C CYS A 200 -25.98 -15.12 52.08
N GLU A 201 -27.21 -14.78 52.44
CA GLU A 201 -27.54 -14.16 53.72
C GLU A 201 -28.05 -15.22 54.68
N TYR A 202 -27.49 -15.21 55.88
CA TYR A 202 -27.84 -16.09 56.97
C TYR A 202 -28.32 -15.22 58.13
N SER A 203 -29.63 -15.18 58.33
CA SER A 203 -30.29 -14.42 59.40
C SER A 203 -30.31 -15.18 60.73
N ASP A 204 -30.81 -14.51 61.77
CA ASP A 204 -31.20 -15.11 63.05
C ASP A 204 -30.04 -15.56 63.95
N PHE A 205 -28.84 -15.01 63.74
CA PHE A 205 -27.76 -15.17 64.71
C PHE A 205 -28.05 -14.32 65.94
N HIS A 206 -28.30 -14.96 67.07
CA HIS A 206 -28.44 -14.26 68.34
C HIS A 206 -27.11 -13.58 68.71
N SER A 207 -27.18 -12.40 69.32
CA SER A 207 -26.02 -11.61 69.76
C SER A 207 -25.01 -12.45 70.55
N GLN A 208 -25.50 -13.34 71.42
CA GLN A 208 -24.66 -14.27 72.18
C GLN A 208 -23.80 -15.18 71.29
N ILE A 209 -24.34 -15.73 70.19
CA ILE A 209 -23.59 -16.61 69.29
C ILE A 209 -22.50 -15.84 68.57
N MET A 210 -22.80 -14.60 68.18
CA MET A 210 -21.83 -13.70 67.57
C MET A 210 -20.67 -13.39 68.51
N LEU A 211 -21.00 -12.98 69.74
CA LEU A 211 -20.03 -12.53 70.73
C LEU A 211 -19.21 -13.68 71.34
N ASP A 212 -19.81 -14.85 71.56
CA ASP A 212 -19.13 -15.98 72.20
C ASP A 212 -18.30 -16.81 71.22
N PHE A 213 -18.78 -16.97 69.98
CA PHE A 213 -18.21 -17.93 69.05
C PHE A 213 -17.64 -17.30 67.78
N ILE A 214 -18.41 -16.46 67.08
CA ILE A 214 -18.04 -16.01 65.73
C ILE A 214 -16.97 -14.92 65.79
N LEU A 215 -17.21 -13.82 66.50
CA LEU A 215 -16.27 -12.69 66.56
C LEU A 215 -14.92 -13.08 67.18
N PRO A 216 -14.85 -13.83 68.30
CA PRO A 216 -13.56 -14.21 68.89
C PRO A 216 -12.73 -15.16 68.02
N LYS A 217 -13.36 -15.85 67.06
CA LYS A 217 -12.74 -16.86 66.19
C LYS A 217 -12.93 -16.55 64.71
N PHE A 218 -13.14 -15.28 64.38
CA PHE A 218 -13.49 -14.86 63.02
C PHE A 218 -12.44 -15.29 61.99
N ASP A 219 -11.15 -15.08 62.26
CA ASP A 219 -10.08 -15.46 61.35
C ASP A 219 -10.00 -16.98 61.13
N LEU A 220 -10.21 -17.76 62.19
CA LEU A 220 -10.23 -19.22 62.09
C LEU A 220 -11.42 -19.71 61.27
N LEU A 221 -12.58 -19.09 61.46
CA LEU A 221 -13.78 -19.37 60.68
C LEU A 221 -13.56 -19.08 59.20
N ILE A 222 -13.02 -17.90 58.87
CA ILE A 222 -12.71 -17.52 57.49
C ILE A 222 -11.69 -18.47 56.86
N ASN A 223 -10.62 -18.82 57.58
CA ASN A 223 -9.59 -19.72 57.07
C ASN A 223 -10.17 -21.12 56.79
N TYR A 224 -10.99 -21.65 57.70
CA TYR A 224 -11.68 -22.92 57.50
C TYR A 224 -12.58 -22.89 56.25
N ILE A 225 -13.34 -21.80 56.04
CA ILE A 225 -14.17 -21.66 54.84
C ILE A 225 -13.30 -21.54 53.59
N LYS A 226 -12.17 -20.82 53.65
CA LYS A 226 -11.26 -20.64 52.52
C LYS A 226 -10.62 -21.96 52.10
N GLU A 227 -10.27 -22.82 53.06
CA GLU A 227 -9.71 -24.15 52.81
C GLU A 227 -10.71 -25.14 52.19
N SER A 228 -12.02 -24.87 52.28
CA SER A 228 -13.05 -25.73 51.68
C SER A 228 -13.03 -25.76 50.15
N VAL A 229 -12.41 -24.77 49.50
CA VAL A 229 -12.23 -24.72 48.04
C VAL A 229 -10.74 -24.66 47.71
N PRO A 230 -10.12 -25.80 47.36
CA PRO A 230 -8.72 -25.80 46.94
C PRO A 230 -8.57 -25.17 45.54
N ASN A 231 -7.42 -24.55 45.28
CA ASN A 231 -7.03 -24.02 43.96
C ASN A 231 -7.93 -22.90 43.40
N ILE A 232 -8.34 -21.96 44.26
CA ILE A 232 -8.99 -20.72 43.81
C ILE A 232 -8.03 -19.94 42.88
N ASP A 233 -8.52 -19.49 41.72
CA ASP A 233 -7.73 -18.64 40.81
C ASP A 233 -7.30 -17.36 41.54
N GLU A 234 -6.06 -16.94 41.32
CA GLU A 234 -5.43 -15.77 41.94
C GLU A 234 -6.30 -14.50 41.85
N TYR A 235 -7.07 -14.34 40.77
CA TYR A 235 -8.02 -13.24 40.60
C TYR A 235 -9.09 -13.13 41.70
N PHE A 236 -9.39 -14.24 42.38
CA PHE A 236 -10.44 -14.35 43.41
C PHE A 236 -9.91 -14.50 44.84
N ILE A 237 -8.60 -14.77 45.05
CA ILE A 237 -8.02 -15.09 46.37
C ILE A 237 -8.29 -14.01 47.43
N ASP A 238 -8.27 -12.74 47.03
CA ASP A 238 -8.50 -11.59 47.93
C ASP A 238 -9.95 -11.08 47.91
N LYS A 239 -10.82 -11.71 47.12
CA LYS A 239 -12.22 -11.30 46.94
C LYS A 239 -13.19 -12.22 47.67
N ILE A 240 -12.85 -13.51 47.77
CA ILE A 240 -13.68 -14.55 48.38
C ILE A 240 -12.84 -15.62 49.09
N PRO A 241 -13.38 -16.29 50.13
CA PRO A 241 -14.65 -16.00 50.78
C PRO A 241 -14.62 -14.65 51.52
N LYS A 242 -15.72 -13.89 51.46
CA LYS A 242 -15.86 -12.63 52.20
C LYS A 242 -17.10 -12.71 53.09
N LEU A 243 -16.88 -12.63 54.39
CA LEU A 243 -17.94 -12.61 55.39
C LEU A 243 -18.14 -11.17 55.88
N THR A 244 -19.39 -10.73 55.93
CA THR A 244 -19.81 -9.46 56.52
C THR A 244 -20.99 -9.71 57.42
N PHE A 245 -21.15 -8.93 58.47
CA PHE A 245 -22.28 -9.05 59.38
C PHE A 245 -22.87 -7.68 59.68
N VAL A 246 -24.19 -7.64 59.88
CA VAL A 246 -24.95 -6.44 60.20
C VAL A 246 -25.86 -6.76 61.37
N GLU A 247 -25.90 -5.88 62.36
CA GLU A 247 -26.84 -5.94 63.47
C GLU A 247 -28.22 -5.46 62.99
N VAL A 248 -29.28 -6.23 63.25
CA VAL A 248 -30.62 -5.92 62.73
C VAL A 248 -31.49 -5.27 63.81
N ASN A 249 -31.59 -5.87 65.00
CA ASN A 249 -32.55 -5.48 66.05
C ASN A 249 -31.94 -5.43 67.47
N GLY A 250 -30.64 -5.19 67.63
CA GLY A 250 -29.99 -5.18 68.96
C GLY A 250 -29.60 -6.58 69.48
N ASP A 251 -30.48 -7.55 69.26
CA ASP A 251 -30.30 -8.93 69.74
C ASP A 251 -30.00 -9.95 68.63
N THR A 252 -30.08 -9.52 67.36
CA THR A 252 -29.88 -10.39 66.21
C THR A 252 -28.95 -9.78 65.17
N TYR A 253 -28.18 -10.65 64.52
CA TYR A 253 -27.25 -10.35 63.45
C TYR A 253 -27.63 -11.12 62.19
N ALA A 254 -27.45 -10.48 61.04
CA ALA A 254 -27.45 -11.12 59.73
C ALA A 254 -26.01 -11.23 59.25
N ILE A 255 -25.59 -12.43 58.82
CA ILE A 255 -24.27 -12.68 58.25
C ILE A 255 -24.42 -12.93 56.76
N THR A 256 -23.72 -12.15 55.95
CA THR A 256 -23.63 -12.36 54.50
C THR A 256 -22.29 -13.00 54.16
N LEU A 257 -22.32 -14.14 53.49
CA LEU A 257 -21.15 -14.77 52.89
C LEU A 257 -21.17 -14.58 51.39
N ARG A 258 -20.14 -13.94 50.85
CA ARG A 258 -19.85 -13.93 49.42
C ARG A 258 -18.82 -15.00 49.11
N GLY A 259 -19.17 -15.96 48.26
CA GLY A 259 -18.28 -17.06 47.92
C GLY A 259 -18.81 -18.00 46.86
N PHE A 260 -18.03 -19.04 46.56
CA PHE A 260 -18.48 -20.18 45.77
C PHE A 260 -19.54 -20.99 46.53
N PRO A 261 -20.31 -21.85 45.85
CA PRO A 261 -21.28 -22.73 46.50
C PRO A 261 -20.67 -23.53 47.66
N ASP A 262 -19.48 -24.08 47.48
CA ASP A 262 -18.80 -24.88 48.50
C ASP A 262 -18.43 -24.08 49.75
N HIS A 263 -18.04 -22.80 49.60
CA HIS A 263 -17.85 -21.91 50.75
C HIS A 263 -19.13 -21.77 51.58
N ASN A 264 -20.28 -21.66 50.91
CA ASN A 264 -21.59 -21.52 51.56
C ASN A 264 -21.99 -22.80 52.27
N THR A 265 -21.78 -23.96 51.63
CA THR A 265 -21.99 -25.27 52.26
C THR A 265 -21.09 -25.46 53.49
N ALA A 266 -19.82 -25.06 53.43
CA ALA A 266 -18.92 -25.11 54.56
C ALA A 266 -19.38 -24.20 55.71
N PHE A 267 -19.86 -22.99 55.40
CA PHE A 267 -20.39 -22.08 56.40
C PHE A 267 -21.70 -22.57 57.03
N GLU A 268 -22.62 -23.13 56.24
CA GLU A 268 -23.85 -23.75 56.73
C GLU A 268 -23.55 -24.86 57.75
N ALA A 269 -22.60 -25.74 57.44
CA ALA A 269 -22.17 -26.78 58.37
C ALA A 269 -21.60 -26.22 59.68
N VAL A 270 -20.88 -25.08 59.63
CA VAL A 270 -20.41 -24.41 60.84
C VAL A 270 -21.55 -23.78 61.62
N ARG A 271 -22.47 -23.09 60.94
CA ARG A 271 -23.65 -22.49 61.56
C ARG A 271 -24.45 -23.52 62.34
N ASP A 272 -24.75 -24.65 61.74
CA ASP A 272 -25.56 -25.70 62.37
C ASP A 272 -24.87 -26.27 63.60
N ARG A 273 -23.53 -26.42 63.56
CA ARG A 273 -22.73 -26.82 64.74
C ARG A 273 -22.77 -25.77 65.85
N LEU A 274 -22.67 -24.49 65.51
CA LEU A 274 -22.75 -23.40 66.48
C LEU A 274 -24.12 -23.32 67.15
N PHE A 275 -25.20 -23.53 66.39
CA PHE A 275 -26.56 -23.57 66.94
C PHE A 275 -26.75 -24.75 67.90
N ASN A 276 -26.25 -25.93 67.54
CA ASN A 276 -26.28 -27.10 68.42
C ASN A 276 -25.47 -26.88 69.70
N LEU A 277 -24.29 -26.25 69.59
CA LEU A 277 -23.46 -25.91 70.75
C LEU A 277 -24.15 -24.89 71.66
N SER A 278 -24.72 -23.83 71.09
CA SER A 278 -25.46 -22.81 71.83
C SER A 278 -26.63 -23.41 72.62
N ASN A 279 -27.41 -24.28 71.97
CA ASN A 279 -28.51 -25.00 72.63
C ASN A 279 -28.01 -25.88 73.77
N SER A 280 -26.90 -26.60 73.57
CA SER A 280 -26.30 -27.45 74.60
C SER A 280 -25.81 -26.63 75.80
N VAL A 281 -25.17 -25.48 75.57
CA VAL A 281 -24.74 -24.56 76.62
C VAL A 281 -25.95 -24.01 77.38
N LYS A 282 -27.02 -23.64 76.68
CA LYS A 282 -28.25 -23.15 77.31
C LYS A 282 -28.89 -24.23 78.19
N SER A 283 -29.05 -25.45 77.68
CA SER A 283 -29.59 -26.57 78.45
C SER A 283 -28.72 -26.90 79.68
N ALA A 284 -27.40 -26.86 79.55
CA ALA A 284 -26.50 -27.04 80.68
C ALA A 284 -26.66 -25.94 81.74
N LYS A 285 -26.74 -24.66 81.31
CA LYS A 285 -26.99 -23.53 82.21
C LYS A 285 -28.32 -23.69 82.96
N GLU A 286 -29.39 -24.05 82.25
CA GLU A 286 -30.71 -24.29 82.85
C GLU A 286 -30.69 -25.45 83.85
N PHE A 287 -29.96 -26.53 83.57
CA PHE A 287 -29.80 -27.66 84.48
C PHE A 287 -29.08 -27.24 85.77
N TYR A 288 -27.89 -26.64 85.67
CA TYR A 288 -27.13 -26.21 86.85
C TYR A 288 -27.88 -25.15 87.67
N GLN A 289 -28.63 -24.27 87.03
CA GLN A 289 -29.40 -23.26 87.73
C GLN A 289 -30.62 -23.83 88.46
N ARG A 290 -31.14 -25.00 88.05
CA ARG A 290 -32.14 -25.74 88.85
C ARG A 290 -31.51 -26.45 90.04
N ASP A 291 -30.33 -27.04 89.87
CA ASP A 291 -29.67 -27.81 90.94
C ASP A 291 -29.06 -26.92 92.04
N ILE A 292 -28.78 -25.64 91.74
CA ILE A 292 -28.23 -24.67 92.69
C ILE A 292 -29.34 -23.95 93.48
N ASN A 293 -30.56 -23.87 92.96
CA ASN A 293 -31.71 -23.18 93.59
C ASN A 293 -32.59 -24.16 94.39
#